data_AF-A0A963HWF5-F1
#
_entry.id   AF-A0A963HWF5-F1
#
_cell.length_a   1.000
_cell.length_b   1.000
_cell.length_c   1.000
_cell.angle_alpha   90.00
_cell.angle_beta   90.00
_cell.angle_gamma   90.00
#
_symmetry.space_group_name_H-M   'P 1'
#
loop_
_entity.id
_entity.type
_entity.pdbx_description
1 polymer ?
#
loop_
_entity_poly.entity_id
_entity_poly.type
_entity_poly.pdbx_seq_one_letter_code
_entity_poly.pdbx_strand_id
1 'polypeptide(L)'
;MTPTSPDLAVFFARLEKTLDRLDAWLPAPPLAPDWDSAIAFRWLRRGAQARLEAIAHPHLIRVEDLQDVADQIARLDANTRQFVKGHRANNALLTGARGTGKSSLV
;
A
#
# COMPACT_ATOMS: atom_id res chain seq x y z
N MET A 1 -48.16 0.21 -10.79
CA MET A 1 -48.21 0.80 -9.43
C MET A 1 -46.90 1.50 -9.18
N THR A 2 -46.83 2.81 -9.40
CA THR A 2 -45.73 3.66 -8.91
C THR A 2 -45.86 3.73 -7.38
N PRO A 3 -44.84 3.34 -6.60
CA PRO A 3 -44.92 3.47 -5.16
C PRO A 3 -45.10 4.95 -4.81
N THR A 4 -46.07 5.27 -3.97
CA THR A 4 -46.31 6.61 -3.47
C THR A 4 -45.17 7.00 -2.50
N SER A 5 -44.82 8.28 -2.46
CA SER A 5 -43.74 8.83 -1.62
C SER A 5 -43.67 8.31 -0.16
N PRO A 6 -44.80 8.09 0.56
CA PRO A 6 -44.75 7.51 1.91
C PRO A 6 -44.26 6.05 1.97
N ASP A 7 -44.55 5.23 0.96
CA ASP A 7 -44.10 3.82 0.94
C ASP A 7 -42.58 3.72 0.75
N LEU A 8 -42.01 4.62 -0.05
CA LEU A 8 -40.56 4.75 -0.19
C LEU A 8 -39.91 5.20 1.12
N ALA A 9 -40.52 6.14 1.84
CA ALA A 9 -39.99 6.60 3.13
C ALA A 9 -39.93 5.47 4.17
N VAL A 10 -40.99 4.65 4.24
CA VAL A 10 -41.01 3.47 5.12
C VAL A 10 -39.97 2.42 4.71
N PHE A 11 -39.78 2.22 3.40
CA PHE A 11 -38.75 1.32 2.87
C PHE A 11 -37.33 1.80 3.25
N PHE A 12 -37.00 3.07 3.02
CA PHE A 12 -35.69 3.62 3.39
C PHE A 12 -35.42 3.53 4.89
N ALA A 13 -36.40 3.85 5.73
CA ALA A 13 -36.26 3.73 7.18
C ALA A 13 -35.98 2.28 7.63
N ARG A 14 -36.60 1.29 6.98
CA ARG A 14 -36.33 -0.13 7.25
C ARG A 14 -34.96 -0.56 6.73
N LEU A 15 -34.55 -0.04 5.57
CA LEU A 15 -33.25 -0.30 4.99
C LEU A 15 -32.13 0.23 5.87
N GLU A 16 -32.19 1.50 6.30
CA GLU A 16 -31.23 2.12 7.22
C GLU A 16 -31.09 1.29 8.50
N LYS A 17 -32.20 0.94 9.14
CA LYS A 17 -32.18 0.09 10.35
C LYS A 17 -31.55 -1.28 10.12
N THR A 18 -31.65 -1.82 8.90
CA THR A 18 -31.03 -3.09 8.54
C THR A 18 -29.53 -2.91 8.29
N LEU A 19 -29.14 -1.83 7.62
CA LEU A 19 -27.74 -1.46 7.39
C LEU A 19 -27.02 -1.22 8.72
N ASP A 20 -27.61 -0.47 9.66
CA ASP A 20 -27.03 -0.25 11.00
C ASP A 20 -26.74 -1.56 11.74
N ARG A 21 -27.62 -2.55 11.60
CA ARG A 21 -27.45 -3.88 12.21
C ARG A 21 -26.35 -4.69 11.54
N LEU A 22 -26.15 -4.51 10.23
CA LEU A 22 -25.07 -5.16 9.49
C LEU A 22 -23.72 -4.48 9.77
N ASP A 23 -23.70 -3.15 9.89
CA ASP A 23 -22.51 -2.38 10.27
C ASP A 23 -21.97 -2.79 11.64
N ALA A 24 -22.85 -3.15 12.58
CA ALA A 24 -22.43 -3.68 13.88
C ALA A 24 -21.66 -5.01 13.80
N TRP A 25 -21.78 -5.76 12.69
CA TRP A 25 -21.10 -7.04 12.48
C TRP A 25 -19.93 -6.94 11.50
N LEU A 26 -19.80 -5.80 10.82
CA LEU A 26 -18.68 -5.55 9.92
C LEU A 26 -17.42 -5.22 10.75
N PRO A 27 -16.24 -5.71 10.34
CA PRO A 27 -15.01 -5.28 10.95
C PRO A 27 -14.83 -3.78 10.77
N ALA A 28 -14.29 -3.11 11.79
CA ALA A 28 -13.96 -1.70 11.69
C ALA A 28 -13.07 -1.45 10.45
N PRO A 29 -13.33 -0.39 9.66
CA PRO A 29 -12.50 -0.06 8.53
C PRO A 29 -11.06 0.15 9.00
N PRO A 30 -10.06 -0.30 8.22
CA PRO A 30 -8.67 -0.11 8.59
C PRO A 30 -8.37 1.39 8.67
N LEU A 31 -7.87 1.83 9.82
CA LEU A 31 -7.40 3.20 9.99
C LEU A 31 -6.22 3.43 9.02
N ALA A 32 -6.22 4.58 8.35
CA ALA A 32 -5.05 4.98 7.57
C ALA A 32 -3.82 5.04 8.49
N PRO A 33 -2.65 4.54 8.06
CA PRO A 33 -1.42 4.69 8.84
C PRO A 33 -1.07 6.18 8.95
N ASP A 34 -0.45 6.56 10.06
CA ASP A 34 0.23 7.84 10.19
C ASP A 34 1.49 7.81 9.31
N TRP A 35 1.42 8.47 8.16
CA TRP A 35 2.51 8.51 7.18
C TRP A 35 3.75 9.25 7.70
N ASP A 36 3.60 10.13 8.68
CA ASP A 36 4.72 10.87 9.28
C ASP A 36 5.41 10.08 10.41
N SER A 37 4.81 8.97 10.86
CA SER A 37 5.35 8.15 11.96
C SER A 37 6.58 7.32 11.59
N ALA A 38 6.78 7.01 10.30
CA ALA A 38 7.91 6.20 9.83
C ALA A 38 8.17 6.38 8.33
N ILE A 39 9.40 6.12 7.92
CA ILE A 39 9.81 6.12 6.49
C ILE A 39 9.56 4.79 5.78
N ALA A 40 9.19 3.74 6.52
CA ALA A 40 8.98 2.40 5.99
C ALA A 40 7.79 1.73 6.67
N PHE A 41 6.97 1.05 5.87
CA PHE A 41 5.76 0.35 6.33
C PHE A 41 5.74 -1.08 5.79
N ARG A 42 5.30 -2.01 6.64
CA ARG A 42 5.07 -3.39 6.28
C ARG A 42 3.59 -3.63 6.04
N TRP A 43 3.27 -4.19 4.89
CA TRP A 43 1.92 -4.66 4.59
C TRP A 43 1.63 -5.97 5.35
N LEU A 44 0.66 -5.95 6.25
CA LEU A 44 0.18 -7.11 6.98
C LEU A 44 -1.25 -7.42 6.56
N ARG A 45 -1.50 -8.65 6.11
CA ARG A 45 -2.85 -9.14 5.76
C ARG A 45 -3.28 -10.26 6.68
N ARG A 46 -4.47 -10.14 7.28
CA ARG A 46 -5.14 -11.19 8.05
C ARG A 46 -6.58 -11.33 7.56
N GLY A 47 -6.85 -12.39 6.80
CA GLY A 47 -8.15 -12.62 6.17
C GLY A 47 -8.53 -11.50 5.18
N ALA A 48 -9.70 -10.90 5.39
CA ALA A 48 -10.21 -9.78 4.60
C ALA A 48 -9.61 -8.42 4.98
N GLN A 49 -8.89 -8.33 6.12
CA GLN A 49 -8.28 -7.09 6.58
C GLN A 49 -6.83 -7.01 6.16
N ALA A 50 -6.39 -5.80 5.80
CA ALA A 50 -5.00 -5.48 5.65
C ALA A 50 -4.68 -4.13 6.27
N ARG A 51 -3.46 -4.00 6.80
CA ARG A 51 -2.96 -2.77 7.41
C ARG A 51 -1.50 -2.55 7.06
N LEU A 52 -1.09 -1.29 7.11
CA LEU A 52 0.30 -0.89 7.05
C LEU A 52 0.80 -0.69 8.47
N GLU A 53 1.83 -1.45 8.86
CA GLU A 53 2.48 -1.34 10.16
C GLU A 53 3.81 -0.60 10.00
N ALA A 54 3.98 0.50 10.74
CA ALA A 54 5.22 1.27 10.75
C ALA A 54 6.41 0.42 11.20
N ILE A 55 7.53 0.54 10.48
CA ILE A 55 8.80 -0.09 10.86
C ILE A 55 9.64 0.96 11.58
N ALA A 56 9.76 0.85 12.91
CA ALA A 56 10.46 1.84 13.73
C ALA A 56 11.97 1.94 13.41
N HIS A 57 12.61 0.81 13.08
CA HIS A 57 14.04 0.74 12.76
C HIS A 57 14.24 -0.01 11.44
N PRO A 58 14.03 0.65 10.29
CA PRO A 58 14.32 0.03 9.01
C PRO A 58 15.82 -0.18 8.87
N HIS A 59 16.22 -1.31 8.31
CA HIS A 59 17.61 -1.56 7.94
C HIS A 59 17.93 -0.74 6.69
N LEU A 60 18.52 0.43 6.90
CA LEU A 60 18.96 1.30 5.82
C LEU A 60 20.36 0.90 5.36
N ILE A 61 20.53 0.71 4.06
CA ILE A 61 21.82 0.47 3.42
C ILE A 61 22.13 1.71 2.59
N ARG A 62 23.34 2.25 2.73
CA ARG A 62 23.76 3.40 1.92
C ARG A 62 24.11 2.88 0.54
N VAL A 63 23.77 3.63 -0.50
CA VAL A 63 24.16 3.30 -1.88
C VAL A 63 25.68 3.18 -1.99
N GLU A 64 26.41 3.99 -1.23
CA GLU A 64 27.88 3.95 -1.10
C GLU A 64 28.43 2.62 -0.56
N ASP A 65 27.63 1.85 0.19
CA ASP A 65 28.03 0.57 0.77
C ASP A 65 27.99 -0.57 -0.29
N LEU A 66 27.37 -0.32 -1.44
CA LEU A 66 27.23 -1.28 -2.54
C LEU A 66 28.44 -1.21 -3.46
N GLN A 67 29.28 -2.24 -3.40
CA GLN A 67 30.50 -2.35 -4.21
C GLN A 67 30.22 -3.12 -5.51
N ASP A 68 30.99 -2.81 -6.55
CA ASP A 68 30.96 -3.48 -7.87
C ASP A 68 29.61 -3.45 -8.63
N VAL A 69 28.68 -2.57 -8.23
CA VAL A 69 27.34 -2.46 -8.85
C VAL A 69 26.98 -1.02 -9.26
N ALA A 70 27.98 -0.17 -9.48
CA ALA A 70 27.79 1.25 -9.79
C ALA A 70 26.93 1.48 -11.06
N ASP A 71 27.17 0.71 -12.11
CA ASP A 71 26.40 0.82 -13.37
C ASP A 71 24.93 0.41 -13.20
N GLN A 72 24.67 -0.62 -12.39
CA GLN A 72 23.32 -1.09 -12.07
C GLN A 72 22.56 -0.03 -11.26
N ILE A 73 23.22 0.58 -10.27
CA ILE A 73 22.68 1.69 -9.47
C ILE A 73 22.32 2.86 -10.39
N ALA A 74 23.23 3.31 -11.25
CA ALA A 74 23.01 4.46 -12.12
C ALA A 74 21.81 4.24 -13.05
N ARG A 75 21.68 3.04 -13.63
CA ARG A 75 20.54 2.67 -14.50
C ARG A 75 19.22 2.65 -13.73
N LEU A 76 19.22 2.11 -12.50
CA LEU A 76 18.01 2.04 -11.69
C LEU A 76 17.59 3.44 -11.20
N ASP A 77 18.54 4.28 -10.78
CA ASP A 77 18.28 5.67 -10.36
C ASP A 77 17.67 6.48 -11.53
N ALA A 78 18.26 6.41 -12.72
CA ALA A 78 17.73 7.10 -13.89
C ALA A 78 16.30 6.65 -14.23
N ASN A 79 16.04 5.35 -14.19
CA ASN A 79 14.70 4.78 -14.44
C ASN A 79 13.69 5.21 -13.35
N THR A 80 14.11 5.21 -12.09
CA THR A 80 13.26 5.61 -10.95
C THR A 80 12.95 7.10 -10.99
N ARG A 81 13.91 7.95 -11.38
CA ARG A 81 13.66 9.39 -11.57
C ARG A 81 12.65 9.66 -12.69
N GLN A 82 12.65 8.85 -13.76
CA GLN A 82 11.62 8.95 -14.79
C GLN A 82 10.24 8.61 -14.22
N PHE A 83 10.14 7.53 -13.45
CA PHE A 83 8.89 7.13 -12.78
C PHE A 83 8.35 8.23 -11.86
N VAL A 84 9.19 8.77 -10.96
CA VAL A 84 8.80 9.82 -10.00
C VAL A 84 8.35 11.10 -10.71
N LYS A 85 8.93 11.41 -11.88
CA LYS A 85 8.52 12.55 -12.72
C LYS A 85 7.26 12.30 -13.55
N GLY A 86 6.63 11.13 -13.44
CA GLY A 86 5.45 10.76 -14.23
C GLY A 86 5.76 10.41 -15.69
N HIS A 87 7.02 10.18 -16.03
CA HIS A 87 7.42 9.69 -17.35
C HIS A 87 7.34 8.16 -17.41
N ARG A 88 7.46 7.62 -18.63
CA ARG A 88 7.58 6.17 -18.84
C ARG A 88 8.83 5.67 -18.13
N ALA A 89 8.69 4.62 -17.33
CA ALA A 89 9.78 3.90 -16.70
C ALA A 89 9.66 2.41 -17.02
N ASN A 90 10.79 1.71 -17.02
CA ASN A 90 10.87 0.29 -17.30
C ASN A 90 10.67 -0.52 -16.02
N ASN A 91 10.08 -1.71 -16.15
CA ASN A 91 10.12 -2.71 -15.09
C ASN A 91 11.54 -3.27 -14.98
N ALA A 92 12.11 -3.31 -13.78
CA ALA A 92 13.45 -3.82 -13.53
C ALA A 92 13.38 -5.20 -12.86
N LEU A 93 14.16 -6.17 -13.36
CA LEU A 93 14.38 -7.46 -12.73
C LEU A 93 15.83 -7.52 -12.22
N LEU A 94 16.00 -7.66 -10.90
CA LEU A 94 17.31 -7.81 -10.26
C LEU A 94 17.62 -9.31 -10.11
N THR A 95 18.67 -9.78 -10.78
CA THR A 95 19.10 -11.19 -10.78
C THR A 95 20.54 -11.34 -10.28
N GLY A 96 20.94 -12.56 -9.91
CA GLY A 96 22.27 -12.86 -9.35
C GLY A 96 22.25 -13.79 -8.14
N ALA A 97 23.42 -14.30 -7.75
CA ALA A 97 23.59 -15.25 -6.65
C ALA A 97 23.14 -14.70 -5.28
N ARG A 98 22.89 -15.57 -4.29
CA ARG A 98 22.55 -15.12 -2.93
C ARG A 98 23.69 -14.27 -2.35
N GLY A 99 23.34 -13.14 -1.72
CA GLY A 99 24.32 -12.25 -1.10
C GLY A 99 24.91 -11.16 -2.01
N THR A 100 24.56 -11.10 -3.31
CA THR A 100 25.07 -10.08 -4.25
C THR A 100 24.36 -8.72 -4.16
N GLY A 101 23.78 -8.36 -3.01
CA GLY A 101 23.19 -7.02 -2.81
C GLY A 101 21.89 -6.70 -3.55
N LYS A 102 21.22 -7.67 -4.21
CA LYS A 102 19.94 -7.41 -4.94
C LYS A 102 18.85 -6.76 -4.09
N SER A 103 18.64 -7.28 -2.88
CA SER A 103 17.65 -6.73 -1.94
C SER A 103 18.10 -5.42 -1.31
N SER A 104 19.39 -5.14 -1.34
CA SER A 104 19.97 -3.90 -0.83
C SER A 104 19.87 -2.75 -1.84
N LEU A 105 19.59 -3.07 -3.10
CA LEU A 105 19.48 -2.12 -4.22
C LEU A 105 18.04 -1.58 -4.38
N VAL A 106 17.09 -2.07 -3.58
CA VAL A 106 15.65 -1.73 -3.62
C VAL A 106 15.20 -1.17 -2.29
#